data_AF-A0A3D1XD92-F1
#
_entry.id   AF-A0A3D1XD92-F1
#
_cell.length_a   1.000
_cell.length_b   1.000
_cell.length_c   1.000
_cell.angle_alpha   90.00
_cell.angle_beta   90.00
_cell.angle_gamma   90.00
#
_symmetry.space_group_name_H-M   'P 1'
#
loop_
_entity.id
_entity.type
_entity.pdbx_description
1 polymer ?
#
loop_
_entity_poly.entity_id
_entity_poly.type
_entity_poly.pdbx_seq_one_letter_code
_entity_poly.pdbx_strand_id
1 'polypeptide(L)'
;ILPKGFTCPHCGKNAGFTKEEDTLDGWFDSGSTHYASMKKDQGFWPATMYLEGLDQYRGWFQSSLLTAVGALGQGAPFKECVTHGWTVDGEGKAMHKSLGNGVDP
;
A
#
# COMPACT_ATOMS: atom_id res chain seq x y z
N ILE A 1 0.01 23.94 -7.65
CA ILE A 1 -0.71 22.65 -7.74
C ILE A 1 -1.61 22.63 -8.98
N LEU A 2 -2.45 23.66 -9.20
CA LEU A 2 -3.29 23.69 -10.41
C LEU A 2 -2.48 23.97 -11.70
N PRO A 3 -2.89 23.39 -12.85
CA PRO A 3 -2.34 23.75 -14.15
C PRO A 3 -2.49 25.23 -14.48
N LYS A 4 -1.62 25.75 -15.35
CA LYS A 4 -1.67 27.16 -15.79
C LYS A 4 -3.01 27.43 -16.49
N GLY A 5 -3.73 28.45 -16.03
CA GLY A 5 -5.01 28.87 -16.62
C GLY A 5 -6.18 27.95 -16.30
N PHE A 6 -6.07 27.11 -15.27
CA PHE A 6 -7.16 26.24 -14.86
C PHE A 6 -8.41 27.06 -14.46
N THR A 7 -9.55 26.66 -15.00
CA THR A 7 -10.87 27.26 -14.73
C THR A 7 -11.80 26.16 -14.24
N CYS A 8 -12.54 26.42 -13.16
CA CYS A 8 -13.46 25.45 -12.59
C CYS A 8 -14.58 25.11 -13.60
N PRO A 9 -14.78 23.83 -13.99
CA PRO A 9 -15.80 23.46 -14.96
C PRO A 9 -17.23 23.64 -14.43
N HIS A 10 -17.42 23.76 -13.12
CA HIS A 10 -18.73 23.92 -12.50
C HIS A 10 -19.18 25.38 -12.34
N CYS A 11 -18.24 26.31 -12.08
CA CYS A 11 -18.57 27.71 -11.80
C CYS A 11 -17.86 28.74 -12.68
N GLY A 12 -16.95 28.32 -13.56
CA GLY A 12 -16.25 29.20 -14.51
C GLY A 12 -15.22 30.15 -13.88
N LYS A 13 -14.99 30.09 -12.56
CA LYS A 13 -13.98 30.93 -11.88
C LYS A 13 -12.58 30.35 -12.06
N ASN A 14 -11.59 31.24 -12.18
CA ASN A 14 -10.17 30.92 -12.28
C ASN A 14 -9.39 31.18 -10.96
N ALA A 15 -10.11 31.51 -9.88
CA ALA A 15 -9.57 31.82 -8.56
C ALA A 15 -10.54 31.40 -7.45
N GLY A 16 -10.06 31.40 -6.19
CA GLY A 16 -10.86 31.00 -5.02
C GLY A 16 -10.87 29.49 -4.76
N PHE A 17 -9.83 28.77 -5.17
CA PHE A 17 -9.64 27.36 -4.84
C PHE A 17 -9.01 27.21 -3.45
N THR A 18 -9.44 26.20 -2.71
CA THR A 18 -8.83 25.77 -1.44
C THR A 18 -8.20 24.40 -1.66
N LYS A 19 -6.99 24.22 -1.15
CA LYS A 19 -6.28 22.93 -1.19
C LYS A 19 -6.82 22.03 -0.08
N GLU A 20 -6.99 20.74 -0.38
CA GLU A 20 -7.22 19.72 0.66
C GLU A 20 -5.94 19.48 1.47
N GLU A 21 -6.07 19.37 2.79
CA GLU A 21 -4.96 19.18 3.73
C GLU A 21 -4.96 17.78 4.38
N ASP A 22 -6.01 16.99 4.15
CA ASP A 22 -6.03 15.58 4.55
C ASP A 22 -4.92 14.77 3.85
N THR A 23 -4.47 13.72 4.54
CA THR A 23 -3.48 12.75 4.04
C THR A 23 -4.13 11.40 3.79
N LEU A 24 -3.51 10.60 2.94
CA LEU A 24 -3.93 9.22 2.73
C LEU A 24 -3.42 8.34 3.86
N ASP A 25 -4.12 7.24 4.11
CA ASP A 25 -3.68 6.25 5.09
C ASP A 25 -2.43 5.49 4.58
N GLY A 26 -1.66 4.90 5.52
CA GLY A 26 -0.45 4.17 5.18
C GLY A 26 -0.69 2.86 4.42
N TRP A 27 -1.91 2.33 4.41
CA TRP A 27 -2.29 1.19 3.57
C TRP A 27 -2.45 1.59 2.11
N PHE A 28 -2.88 2.82 1.81
CA PHE A 28 -2.89 3.33 0.45
C PHE A 28 -1.46 3.44 -0.09
N ASP A 29 -0.55 4.04 0.70
CA ASP A 29 0.85 4.20 0.33
C ASP A 29 1.50 2.83 0.06
N SER A 30 1.44 1.92 1.04
CA SER A 30 2.01 0.57 0.89
C SER A 30 1.31 -0.24 -0.20
N GLY A 31 -0.02 -0.17 -0.30
CA GLY A 31 -0.80 -0.82 -1.34
C GLY A 31 -0.43 -0.37 -2.75
N SER A 32 0.01 0.88 -2.93
CA SER A 32 0.38 1.42 -4.25
C SER A 32 1.81 1.08 -4.72
N THR A 33 2.60 0.37 -3.90
CA THR A 33 4.02 0.04 -4.19
C THR A 33 4.22 -0.77 -5.47
N HIS A 34 3.23 -1.57 -5.87
CA HIS A 34 3.23 -2.30 -7.14
C HIS A 34 3.37 -1.37 -8.35
N TYR A 35 2.79 -0.17 -8.27
CA TYR A 35 2.90 0.84 -9.30
C TYR A 35 4.10 1.73 -9.04
N ALA A 36 4.15 2.30 -7.82
CA ALA A 36 5.09 3.34 -7.46
C ALA A 36 6.55 2.88 -7.49
N SER A 37 6.81 1.59 -7.18
CA SER A 37 8.15 1.01 -7.20
C SER A 37 8.31 -0.04 -8.30
N MET A 38 7.53 -1.14 -8.27
CA MET A 38 7.78 -2.29 -9.16
C MET A 38 7.65 -1.90 -10.63
N LYS A 39 6.53 -1.27 -11.01
CA LYS A 39 6.29 -0.88 -12.40
C LYS A 39 7.08 0.36 -12.81
N LYS A 40 7.01 1.44 -12.02
CA LYS A 40 7.57 2.75 -12.37
C LYS A 40 9.11 2.75 -12.34
N ASP A 41 9.70 2.21 -11.27
CA ASP A 41 11.15 2.35 -11.04
C ASP A 41 11.91 1.08 -11.45
N GLN A 42 11.33 -0.11 -11.24
CA GLN A 42 12.00 -1.40 -11.51
C GLN A 42 11.57 -2.05 -12.83
N GLY A 43 10.50 -1.56 -13.47
CA GLY A 43 10.06 -2.00 -14.79
C GLY A 43 9.43 -3.40 -14.84
N PHE A 44 8.91 -3.93 -13.73
CA PHE A 44 8.26 -5.24 -13.72
C PHE A 44 6.86 -5.22 -13.09
N TRP A 45 6.01 -6.09 -13.64
CA TRP A 45 4.68 -6.41 -13.14
C TRP A 45 4.14 -7.66 -13.84
N PRO A 46 3.41 -8.57 -13.16
CA PRO A 46 3.22 -8.64 -11.70
C PRO A 46 4.46 -9.25 -11.03
N ALA A 47 4.57 -9.13 -9.71
CA ALA A 47 5.55 -9.90 -8.95
C ALA A 47 5.25 -11.40 -9.07
N THR A 48 6.28 -12.24 -9.03
CA THR A 48 6.09 -13.69 -8.95
C THR A 48 5.41 -14.07 -7.64
N MET A 49 5.83 -13.46 -6.53
CA MET A 49 5.31 -13.76 -5.20
C MET A 49 5.28 -12.50 -4.33
N TYR A 50 4.23 -12.37 -3.52
CA TYR A 50 4.23 -11.58 -2.30
C TYR A 50 4.34 -12.54 -1.10
N LEU A 51 5.21 -12.21 -0.15
CA LEU A 51 5.48 -13.02 1.05
C LEU A 51 5.58 -12.11 2.26
N GLU A 52 4.65 -12.28 3.21
CA GLU A 52 4.60 -11.52 4.46
C GLU A 52 3.94 -12.35 5.58
N GLY A 53 3.83 -11.78 6.78
CA GLY A 53 3.07 -12.37 7.89
C GLY A 53 1.57 -12.53 7.60
N LEU A 54 0.93 -13.47 8.31
CA LEU A 54 -0.50 -13.78 8.18
C LEU A 54 -1.43 -12.57 8.37
N ASP A 55 -1.03 -11.59 9.19
CA ASP A 55 -1.75 -10.34 9.44
C ASP A 55 -1.96 -9.50 8.17
N GLN A 56 -1.13 -9.69 7.14
CA GLN A 56 -1.19 -8.89 5.92
C GLN A 56 -2.35 -9.23 4.98
N TYR A 57 -3.11 -10.31 5.23
CA TYR A 57 -4.36 -10.57 4.51
C TYR A 57 -5.37 -9.42 4.62
N ARG A 58 -5.36 -8.70 5.74
CA ARG A 58 -6.23 -7.53 5.99
C ARG A 58 -5.46 -6.20 5.93
N GLY A 59 -4.21 -6.27 5.50
CA GLY A 59 -3.31 -5.13 5.38
C GLY A 59 -2.78 -5.01 3.97
N TRP A 60 -1.49 -5.28 3.79
CA TRP A 60 -0.79 -4.98 2.55
C TRP A 60 -1.28 -5.78 1.34
N PHE A 61 -1.65 -7.05 1.50
CA PHE A 61 -2.16 -7.84 0.38
C PHE A 61 -3.49 -7.29 -0.14
N GLN A 62 -4.40 -6.96 0.78
CA GLN A 62 -5.72 -6.43 0.43
C GLN A 62 -5.61 -5.05 -0.22
N SER A 63 -4.85 -4.13 0.38
CA SER A 63 -4.66 -2.78 -0.16
C SER A 63 -3.96 -2.79 -1.52
N SER A 64 -2.98 -3.68 -1.71
CA SER A 64 -2.32 -3.90 -3.01
C SER A 64 -3.30 -4.39 -4.08
N LEU A 65 -4.17 -5.34 -3.75
CA LEU A 65 -5.23 -5.82 -4.65
C LEU A 65 -6.23 -4.71 -4.99
N LEU A 66 -6.70 -3.97 -3.98
CA LEU A 66 -7.69 -2.90 -4.16
C LEU A 66 -7.17 -1.80 -5.08
N THR A 67 -5.94 -1.36 -4.88
CA THR A 67 -5.33 -0.30 -5.70
C THR A 67 -4.98 -0.82 -7.11
N ALA A 68 -4.49 -2.05 -7.26
CA ALA A 68 -4.19 -2.63 -8.58
C ALA A 68 -5.44 -2.86 -9.43
N VAL A 69 -6.51 -3.39 -8.82
CA VAL A 69 -7.79 -3.65 -9.50
C VAL A 69 -8.56 -2.35 -9.69
N GLY A 70 -8.76 -1.59 -8.61
CA GLY A 70 -9.62 -0.41 -8.60
C GLY A 70 -9.04 0.79 -9.34
N ALA A 71 -7.73 1.04 -9.22
CA ALA A 71 -7.11 2.21 -9.86
C ALA A 71 -6.55 1.91 -11.26
N LEU A 72 -6.04 0.69 -11.49
CA LEU A 72 -5.36 0.36 -12.75
C LEU A 72 -6.09 -0.67 -13.62
N GLY A 73 -7.07 -1.40 -13.08
CA GLY A 73 -7.77 -2.46 -13.82
C GLY A 73 -6.86 -3.64 -14.23
N GLN A 74 -5.71 -3.84 -13.57
CA GLN A 74 -4.69 -4.81 -14.01
C GLN A 74 -4.70 -6.14 -13.25
N GLY A 75 -5.70 -6.39 -12.40
CA GLY A 75 -5.77 -7.61 -11.58
C GLY A 75 -4.81 -7.58 -10.38
N ALA A 76 -4.53 -8.75 -9.80
CA ALA A 76 -3.63 -8.84 -8.65
C ALA A 76 -2.17 -8.47 -9.03
N PRO A 77 -1.44 -7.72 -8.17
CA PRO A 77 -0.06 -7.31 -8.45
C PRO A 77 0.99 -8.42 -8.21
N PHE A 78 0.55 -9.63 -7.88
CA PHE A 78 1.38 -10.81 -7.62
C PHE A 78 0.72 -12.06 -8.20
N LYS A 79 1.53 -13.07 -8.57
CA LYS A 79 1.05 -14.38 -9.03
C LYS A 79 0.77 -15.34 -7.88
N GLU A 80 1.63 -15.30 -6.86
CA GLU A 80 1.52 -16.11 -5.65
C GLU A 80 1.47 -15.22 -4.40
N CYS A 81 0.66 -15.63 -3.42
CA CYS A 81 0.57 -14.97 -2.12
C CYS A 81 0.85 -16.00 -1.04
N VAL A 82 1.98 -15.84 -0.36
CA VAL A 82 2.48 -16.77 0.66
C VAL A 82 2.49 -16.06 2.00
N THR A 83 2.04 -16.75 3.03
CA THR A 83 2.14 -16.27 4.40
C THR A 83 3.04 -17.16 5.23
N HIS A 84 3.79 -16.54 6.13
CA HIS A 84 4.47 -17.25 7.20
C HIS A 84 3.77 -17.00 8.54
N GLY A 85 4.01 -17.93 9.48
CA GLY A 85 3.58 -17.77 10.86
C GLY A 85 4.39 -16.71 11.61
N TRP A 86 4.03 -16.51 12.87
CA TRP A 86 4.76 -15.62 13.77
C TRP A 86 6.01 -16.29 14.32
N THR A 87 7.08 -15.52 14.49
CA THR A 87 8.17 -15.92 15.38
C THR A 87 7.66 -15.87 16.82
N VAL A 88 7.92 -16.94 17.58
CA VAL A 88 7.46 -17.10 18.96
C VAL A 88 8.64 -17.23 19.91
N ASP A 89 8.46 -16.79 21.15
CA ASP A 89 9.40 -17.00 22.25
C ASP A 89 9.41 -18.47 22.74
N GLY A 90 10.23 -18.75 23.76
CA GLY A 90 10.33 -20.10 24.34
C GLY A 90 9.05 -20.62 25.02
N GLU A 91 8.07 -19.75 25.26
CA GLU A 91 6.75 -20.10 25.79
C GLU A 91 5.68 -20.22 24.68
N GLY A 92 6.07 -20.03 23.42
CA GLY A 92 5.17 -20.08 22.27
C GLY A 92 4.33 -18.80 22.07
N LYS A 93 4.66 -17.70 22.74
CA LYS A 93 3.98 -16.41 22.54
C LYS A 93 4.62 -15.65 21.38
N ALA A 94 3.80 -15.02 20.54
CA ALA A 94 4.29 -14.19 19.45
C ALA A 94 5.23 -13.09 19.98
N MET A 95 6.37 -12.91 19.32
CA MET A 95 7.34 -11.88 19.70
C MET A 95 6.82 -10.50 19.32
N HIS A 96 6.74 -9.60 20.30
CA HIS A 96 6.33 -8.22 20.11
C HIS A 96 7.24 -7.28 20.91
N LYS A 97 7.68 -6.17 20.28
CA LYS A 97 8.51 -5.14 20.95
C LYS A 97 7.85 -4.62 22.23
N SER A 98 6.53 -4.43 22.21
CA SER A 98 5.75 -3.95 23.35
C SER A 98 5.73 -4.91 24.54
N LEU A 99 5.93 -6.21 24.30
CA LEU A 99 6.00 -7.23 25.35
C LEU A 99 7.41 -7.43 25.88
N GLY A 100 8.44 -6.85 25.24
CA GLY A 100 9.84 -7.02 25.62
C GLY A 100 10.35 -8.46 25.47
N ASN A 101 9.60 -9.35 24.79
CA ASN A 101 9.96 -10.75 24.57
C ASN A 101 10.67 -10.99 23.22
N GLY A 102 11.12 -9.93 22.57
CA GLY A 102 11.90 -10.00 21.34
C GLY A 102 13.36 -10.36 21.61
N VAL A 103 13.99 -10.99 20.63
CA VAL A 103 15.44 -11.21 20.55
C VAL A 103 15.94 -10.43 19.34
N ASP A 104 17.09 -9.76 19.46
CA ASP A 104 17.68 -9.03 18.34
C ASP A 104 18.05 -10.00 17.19
N PRO A 105 17.73 -9.65 15.94
CA PRO A 105 17.91 -10.52 14.78
C PRO A 105 19.38 -10.76 14.39
#